data_AF-A0A183ULC5-F1
#
_entry.id   AF-A0A183ULC5-F1
#
_cell.length_a   1.000
_cell.length_b   1.000
_cell.length_c   1.000
_cell.angle_alpha   90.00
_cell.angle_beta   90.00
_cell.angle_gamma   90.00
#
_symmetry.space_group_name_H-M   'P 1'
#
loop_
_entity.id
_entity.type
_entity.pdbx_description
1 polymer ?
#
loop_
_entity_poly.entity_id
_entity_poly.type
_entity_poly.pdbx_seq_one_letter_code
_entity_poly.pdbx_strand_id
1 'polypeptide(L)'
;MCEGLGARLDEEVEDHLWNDFESCAQSVTLLYRNPTWKALQKAAASTTQLYKSGLEREKKSFDRGYMAGRQSVAREILGLRRNRELSVEEIWKLLSKPLCPTDHSRPSPGPPPEPSDSHAVDVFQQALCVPSNAVSPQRVNELNSFLSGQLNRHRKRVHSPSSGPFKKLRRSQ
;
A
#
# COMPACT_ATOMS: atom_id res chain seq x y z
N MET A 1 28.53 -22.06 2.06
CA MET A 1 27.14 -22.57 2.05
C MET A 1 26.34 -21.80 3.08
N CYS A 2 25.76 -20.64 2.72
CA CYS A 2 24.89 -19.83 3.61
C CYS A 2 23.63 -19.34 2.88
N GLU A 3 23.30 -19.90 1.71
CA GLU A 3 22.18 -19.43 0.89
C GLU A 3 20.82 -19.94 1.39
N GLY A 4 20.78 -20.99 2.21
CA GLY A 4 19.54 -21.63 2.65
C GLY A 4 18.80 -20.95 3.82
N LEU A 5 19.48 -20.14 4.64
CA LEU A 5 18.83 -19.47 5.78
C LEU A 5 18.11 -18.17 5.36
N GLY A 6 18.67 -17.43 4.39
CA GLY A 6 18.09 -16.19 3.89
C GLY A 6 16.82 -16.43 3.08
N ALA A 7 16.80 -17.47 2.25
CA ALA A 7 15.63 -17.84 1.45
C ALA A 7 14.42 -18.24 2.30
N ARG A 8 14.63 -19.00 3.39
CA ARG A 8 13.55 -19.42 4.31
C ARG A 8 12.93 -18.27 5.08
N LEU A 9 13.75 -17.32 5.56
CA LEU A 9 13.26 -16.12 6.22
C LEU A 9 12.51 -15.19 5.27
N ASP A 10 12.88 -15.18 3.98
CA ASP A 10 12.19 -14.41 2.96
C ASP A 10 10.83 -14.99 2.59
N GLU A 11 10.72 -16.32 2.56
CA GLU A 11 9.46 -17.04 2.35
C GLU A 11 8.48 -16.80 3.51
N GLU A 12 8.94 -16.92 4.77
CA GLU A 12 8.11 -16.65 5.97
C GLU A 12 7.64 -15.18 6.06
N VAL A 13 8.44 -14.23 5.57
CA VAL A 13 8.10 -12.80 5.56
C VAL A 13 7.19 -12.42 4.39
N GLU A 14 7.35 -13.06 3.24
CA GLU A 14 6.44 -12.93 2.10
C GLU A 14 5.05 -13.51 2.44
N ASP A 15 5.03 -14.65 3.13
CA ASP A 15 3.82 -15.24 3.69
C ASP A 15 3.11 -14.26 4.63
N HIS A 16 3.85 -13.50 5.45
CA HIS A 16 3.22 -12.57 6.38
C HIS A 16 2.46 -11.42 5.69
N LEU A 17 3.06 -10.77 4.68
CA LEU A 17 2.37 -9.70 3.95
C LEU A 17 1.19 -10.26 3.14
N TRP A 18 1.35 -11.44 2.56
CA TRP A 18 0.28 -12.11 1.84
C TRP A 18 -0.91 -12.45 2.76
N ASN A 19 -0.63 -12.96 3.95
CA ASN A 19 -1.66 -13.24 4.97
C ASN A 19 -2.40 -11.96 5.39
N ASP A 20 -1.69 -10.84 5.58
CA ASP A 20 -2.31 -9.54 5.87
C ASP A 20 -3.18 -9.06 4.69
N PHE A 21 -2.72 -9.26 3.45
CA PHE A 21 -3.49 -8.95 2.26
C PHE A 21 -4.76 -9.77 2.17
N GLU A 22 -4.67 -11.08 2.37
CA GLU A 22 -5.81 -11.98 2.32
C GLU A 22 -6.83 -11.62 3.41
N SER A 23 -6.38 -11.39 4.65
CA SER A 23 -7.22 -10.97 5.77
C SER A 23 -7.94 -9.64 5.47
N CYS A 24 -7.22 -8.67 4.89
CA CYS A 24 -7.79 -7.41 4.44
C CYS A 24 -8.88 -7.65 3.37
N ALA A 25 -8.56 -8.37 2.29
CA ALA A 25 -9.47 -8.65 1.19
C ALA A 25 -10.74 -9.37 1.66
N GLN A 26 -10.62 -10.37 2.53
CA GLN A 26 -11.76 -11.09 3.12
C GLN A 26 -12.65 -10.17 3.95
N SER A 27 -12.05 -9.30 4.77
CA SER A 27 -12.81 -8.38 5.63
C SER A 27 -13.53 -7.28 4.85
N VAL A 28 -12.91 -6.75 3.78
CA VAL A 28 -13.54 -5.82 2.85
C VAL A 28 -14.66 -6.51 2.09
N THR A 29 -14.43 -7.72 1.59
CA THR A 29 -15.48 -8.51 0.91
C THR A 29 -16.70 -8.71 1.82
N LEU A 30 -16.46 -9.04 3.10
CA LEU A 30 -17.52 -9.19 4.09
C LEU A 30 -18.28 -7.88 4.31
N LEU A 31 -17.61 -6.72 4.35
CA LEU A 31 -18.24 -5.41 4.47
C LEU A 31 -19.19 -5.13 3.31
N TYR A 32 -18.80 -5.42 2.07
CA TYR A 32 -19.65 -5.21 0.88
C TYR A 32 -20.83 -6.20 0.79
N ARG A 33 -20.70 -7.37 1.43
CA ARG A 33 -21.77 -8.37 1.52
C ARG A 33 -22.75 -8.05 2.66
N ASN A 34 -22.23 -7.66 3.82
CA ASN A 34 -22.96 -7.39 5.06
C ASN A 34 -22.48 -6.05 5.68
N PRO A 35 -23.01 -4.91 5.22
CA PRO A 35 -22.55 -3.57 5.59
C PRO A 35 -22.97 -3.17 7.01
N THR A 36 -22.29 -3.75 7.99
CA THR A 36 -22.47 -3.45 9.41
C THR A 36 -21.30 -2.63 9.94
N TRP A 37 -21.54 -1.86 11.00
CA TRP A 37 -20.51 -1.09 11.70
C TRP A 37 -19.35 -1.98 12.16
N LYS A 38 -19.66 -3.18 12.68
CA LYS A 38 -18.64 -4.16 13.08
C LYS A 38 -17.80 -4.66 11.90
N ALA A 39 -18.44 -4.93 10.75
CA ALA A 39 -17.72 -5.32 9.54
C ALA A 39 -16.82 -4.17 9.02
N LEU A 40 -17.29 -2.92 9.12
CA LEU A 40 -16.51 -1.74 8.75
C LEU A 40 -15.29 -1.58 9.64
N GLN A 41 -15.46 -1.68 10.96
CA GLN A 41 -14.35 -1.61 11.91
C GLN A 41 -13.29 -2.68 11.60
N LYS A 42 -13.73 -3.92 11.33
CA LYS A 42 -12.81 -5.02 10.97
C LYS A 42 -12.07 -4.72 9.66
N ALA A 43 -12.77 -4.23 8.64
CA ALA A 43 -12.18 -3.88 7.35
C ALA A 43 -11.18 -2.71 7.46
N ALA A 44 -11.51 -1.69 8.24
CA ALA A 44 -10.61 -0.55 8.47
C ALA A 44 -9.35 -0.97 9.23
N ALA A 45 -9.49 -1.82 10.26
CA ALA A 45 -8.38 -2.32 11.05
C ALA A 45 -7.41 -3.17 10.20
N SER A 46 -7.93 -4.13 9.43
CA SER A 46 -7.11 -4.98 8.55
C SER A 46 -6.46 -4.21 7.41
N THR A 47 -7.16 -3.23 6.81
CA THR A 47 -6.59 -2.34 5.79
C THR A 47 -5.43 -1.51 6.34
N THR A 48 -5.58 -0.98 7.56
CA THR A 48 -4.52 -0.23 8.24
C THR A 48 -3.33 -1.12 8.55
N GLN A 49 -3.57 -2.36 8.97
CA GLN A 49 -2.51 -3.33 9.22
C GLN A 49 -1.75 -3.65 7.93
N LEU A 50 -2.45 -3.97 6.84
CA LEU A 50 -1.84 -4.22 5.53
C LEU A 50 -0.98 -3.04 5.06
N TYR A 51 -1.47 -1.81 5.23
CA TYR A 51 -0.71 -0.61 4.88
C TYR A 51 0.60 -0.50 5.67
N LYS A 52 0.56 -0.71 7.00
CA LYS A 52 1.75 -0.70 7.85
C LYS A 52 2.74 -1.77 7.43
N SER A 53 2.28 -3.02 7.29
CA SER A 53 3.11 -4.15 6.85
C SER A 53 3.72 -3.89 5.46
N GLY A 54 2.97 -3.27 4.55
CA GLY A 54 3.43 -2.88 3.22
C GLY A 54 4.57 -1.85 3.27
N LEU A 55 4.42 -0.77 4.03
CA LEU A 55 5.46 0.25 4.20
C LEU A 55 6.74 -0.34 4.83
N GLU A 56 6.57 -1.18 5.84
CA GLU A 56 7.72 -1.85 6.49
C GLU A 56 8.45 -2.78 5.52
N ARG A 57 7.71 -3.52 4.68
CA ARG A 57 8.31 -4.40 3.68
C ARG A 57 9.02 -3.62 2.60
N GLU A 58 8.42 -2.55 2.08
CA GLU A 58 9.05 -1.68 1.08
C GLU A 58 10.40 -1.18 1.58
N LYS A 59 10.43 -0.60 2.79
CA LYS A 59 11.67 -0.15 3.42
C LYS A 59 12.70 -1.26 3.56
N LYS A 60 12.32 -2.42 4.12
CA LYS A 60 13.23 -3.56 4.30
C LYS A 60 13.77 -4.10 2.98
N SER A 61 12.92 -4.17 1.95
CA SER A 61 13.31 -4.62 0.61
C SER A 61 14.29 -3.67 -0.05
N PHE A 62 14.08 -2.35 0.11
CA PHE A 62 15.00 -1.33 -0.36
C PHE A 62 16.35 -1.44 0.35
N ASP A 63 16.36 -1.47 1.69
CA ASP A 63 17.59 -1.56 2.49
C ASP A 63 18.41 -2.82 2.11
N ARG A 64 17.72 -3.95 1.93
CA ARG A 64 18.34 -5.21 1.48
C ARG A 64 18.92 -5.08 0.09
N GLY A 65 18.15 -4.59 -0.89
CA GLY A 65 18.61 -4.42 -2.26
C GLY A 65 19.79 -3.45 -2.37
N TYR A 66 19.73 -2.35 -1.61
CA TYR A 66 20.80 -1.36 -1.52
C TYR A 66 22.09 -1.99 -0.97
N MET A 67 22.00 -2.72 0.14
CA MET A 67 23.15 -3.41 0.72
C MET A 67 23.72 -4.50 -0.19
N ALA A 68 22.85 -5.28 -0.84
CA ALA A 68 23.26 -6.32 -1.80
C ALA A 68 23.99 -5.70 -3.00
N GLY A 69 23.48 -4.61 -3.57
CA GLY A 69 24.14 -3.88 -4.66
C GLY A 69 25.50 -3.33 -4.25
N ARG A 70 25.59 -2.72 -3.06
CA ARG A 70 26.87 -2.26 -2.49
C ARG A 70 27.89 -3.39 -2.33
N GLN A 71 27.45 -4.56 -1.86
CA GLN A 71 28.32 -5.72 -1.74
C GLN A 71 28.74 -6.27 -3.11
N SER A 72 27.86 -6.26 -4.11
CA SER A 72 28.17 -6.67 -5.49
C SER A 72 29.28 -5.80 -6.08
N VAL A 73 29.10 -4.48 -6.02
CA VAL A 73 30.11 -3.51 -6.51
C VAL A 73 31.44 -3.68 -5.79
N ALA A 74 31.41 -3.88 -4.46
CA ALA A 74 32.63 -4.12 -3.70
C ALA A 74 33.37 -5.40 -4.17
N ARG A 75 32.64 -6.48 -4.47
CA ARG A 75 33.22 -7.72 -5.00
C ARG A 75 33.81 -7.54 -6.39
N GLU A 76 33.16 -6.79 -7.27
CA GLU A 76 33.68 -6.48 -8.61
C GLU A 76 34.97 -5.67 -8.54
N ILE A 77 35.02 -4.60 -7.73
CA ILE A 77 36.22 -3.79 -7.53
C ILE A 77 37.38 -4.65 -6.99
N LEU A 78 37.10 -5.53 -6.03
CA LEU A 78 38.09 -6.47 -5.49
C LEU A 78 38.60 -7.44 -6.57
N GLY A 79 37.73 -7.95 -7.44
CA GLY A 79 38.08 -8.81 -8.56
C GLY A 79 38.99 -8.11 -9.56
N LEU A 80 38.60 -6.92 -10.02
CA LEU A 80 39.38 -6.09 -10.93
C LEU A 80 40.75 -5.72 -10.35
N ARG A 81 40.81 -5.43 -9.03
CA ARG A 81 42.08 -5.20 -8.35
C ARG A 81 42.99 -6.43 -8.33
N ARG A 82 42.42 -7.60 -8.11
CA ARG A 82 43.17 -8.87 -8.09
C ARG A 82 43.82 -9.16 -9.45
N ASN A 83 43.17 -8.73 -10.53
CA ASN A 83 43.71 -8.81 -11.90
C ASN A 83 44.64 -7.64 -12.28
N ARG A 84 44.92 -6.72 -11.34
CA ARG A 84 45.70 -5.47 -11.56
C ARG A 84 45.11 -4.54 -12.64
N GLU A 85 43.82 -4.66 -12.92
CA GLU A 85 43.11 -3.86 -13.92
C GLU A 85 42.72 -2.47 -13.41
N LEU A 86 42.86 -2.20 -12.10
CA LEU A 86 42.53 -0.92 -11.48
C LEU A 86 43.67 -0.37 -10.60
N SER A 87 43.96 0.91 -10.76
CA SER A 87 44.80 1.71 -9.85
C SER A 87 44.03 2.09 -8.57
N VAL A 88 44.74 2.56 -7.54
CA VAL A 88 44.12 3.01 -6.28
C VAL A 88 43.22 4.23 -6.52
N GLU A 89 43.65 5.13 -7.41
CA GLU A 89 42.94 6.36 -7.77
C GLU A 89 41.59 6.08 -8.44
N GLU A 90 41.53 5.06 -9.30
CA GLU A 90 40.30 4.66 -9.98
C GLU A 90 39.28 4.04 -9.02
N ILE A 91 39.76 3.28 -8.03
CA ILE A 91 38.90 2.75 -6.95
C ILE A 91 38.31 3.91 -6.15
N TRP A 92 39.13 4.91 -5.82
CA TRP A 92 38.65 6.07 -5.06
C TRP A 92 37.59 6.87 -5.83
N LYS A 93 37.78 7.04 -7.15
CA LYS A 93 36.78 7.64 -8.04
C LYS A 93 35.49 6.82 -8.15
N LEU A 94 35.55 5.50 -8.08
CA LEU A 94 34.37 4.64 -8.09
C LEU A 94 33.59 4.70 -6.77
N LEU A 95 34.31 4.70 -5.64
CA LEU A 95 33.71 4.73 -4.30
C LEU A 95 33.13 6.11 -3.93
N SER A 96 33.64 7.19 -4.50
CA SER A 96 33.19 8.56 -4.24
C SER A 96 31.91 8.95 -5.00
N LYS A 97 31.47 8.15 -5.98
CA LYS A 97 30.22 8.39 -6.70
C LYS A 97 29.04 7.89 -5.88
N PRO A 98 28.03 8.73 -5.57
CA PRO A 98 26.80 8.25 -4.96
C PRO A 98 26.10 7.29 -5.92
N LEU A 99 25.89 6.05 -5.48
CA LEU A 99 25.37 4.97 -6.32
C LEU A 99 23.84 5.04 -6.53
N CYS A 100 23.12 5.85 -5.74
CA CYS A 100 21.71 6.17 -5.93
C CYS A 100 21.38 7.56 -5.39
N PRO A 101 20.52 8.36 -6.06
CA PRO A 101 19.80 9.45 -5.44
C PRO A 101 18.73 8.86 -4.50
N THR A 102 18.83 9.17 -3.21
CA THR A 102 17.84 8.77 -2.20
C THR A 102 16.62 9.68 -2.27
N ASP A 103 15.80 9.57 -3.32
CA ASP A 103 14.52 10.29 -3.41
C ASP A 103 13.40 9.48 -2.73
N HIS A 104 13.51 9.23 -1.42
CA HIS A 104 12.48 8.53 -0.63
C HIS A 104 11.39 9.45 -0.07
N SER A 105 11.14 10.60 -0.68
CA SER A 105 10.25 11.61 -0.08
C SER A 105 9.34 12.28 -1.07
N ARG A 106 8.74 11.52 -1.98
CA ARG A 106 7.55 12.00 -2.68
C ARG A 106 6.31 11.24 -2.21
N PRO A 107 5.67 11.67 -1.11
CA PRO A 107 4.26 11.34 -0.95
C PRO A 107 3.56 11.83 -2.21
N SER A 108 2.94 10.90 -2.93
CA SER A 108 2.06 11.24 -4.04
C SER A 108 1.03 12.25 -3.53
N PRO A 109 0.90 13.46 -4.12
CA PRO A 109 -0.15 14.37 -3.74
C PRO A 109 -1.47 13.68 -4.08
N GLY A 110 -2.16 13.16 -3.06
CA GLY A 110 -3.53 12.70 -3.22
C GLY A 110 -4.39 13.85 -3.76
N PRO A 111 -5.46 13.53 -4.51
CA PRO A 111 -6.40 14.56 -4.95
C PRO A 111 -6.92 15.34 -3.73
N PRO A 112 -7.10 16.67 -3.85
CA PRO A 112 -7.63 17.48 -2.77
C PRO A 112 -9.03 16.99 -2.37
N PRO A 113 -9.37 16.96 -1.07
CA PRO A 113 -10.69 16.54 -0.62
C PRO A 113 -11.76 17.47 -1.19
N GLU A 114 -12.78 16.90 -1.82
CA GLU A 114 -13.95 17.63 -2.31
C GLU A 114 -14.75 18.21 -1.12
N PRO A 115 -15.32 19.42 -1.22
CA PRO A 115 -15.98 20.10 -0.10
C PRO A 115 -17.25 19.38 0.42
N SER A 116 -17.80 18.41 -0.33
CA SER A 116 -18.95 17.60 0.08
C SER A 116 -18.62 16.54 1.14
N ASP A 117 -17.34 16.25 1.39
CA ASP A 117 -16.92 15.19 2.32
C ASP A 117 -16.87 15.67 3.78
N SER A 118 -16.94 16.98 4.04
CA SER A 118 -16.75 17.54 5.38
C SER A 118 -17.73 16.98 6.40
N HIS A 119 -19.04 16.95 6.08
CA HIS A 119 -20.04 16.41 7.00
C HIS A 119 -19.89 14.89 7.23
N ALA A 120 -19.44 14.14 6.22
CA ALA A 120 -19.20 12.72 6.37
C ALA A 120 -17.95 12.44 7.23
N VAL A 121 -16.91 13.27 7.07
CA VAL A 121 -15.69 13.25 7.89
C VAL A 121 -16.00 13.62 9.34
N ASP A 122 -16.82 14.64 9.58
CA ASP A 122 -17.20 15.07 10.93
C ASP A 122 -17.99 13.99 11.67
N VAL A 123 -18.97 13.36 11.01
CA VAL A 123 -19.74 12.23 11.55
C VAL A 123 -18.82 11.03 11.82
N PHE A 124 -17.87 10.77 10.93
CA PHE A 124 -16.92 9.68 11.09
C PHE A 124 -15.96 9.94 12.26
N GLN A 125 -15.42 11.15 12.39
CA GLN A 125 -14.58 11.56 13.52
C GLN A 125 -15.34 11.44 14.85
N GLN A 126 -16.60 11.90 14.89
CA GLN A 126 -17.45 11.71 16.07
C GLN A 126 -17.69 10.23 16.39
N ALA A 127 -17.81 9.36 15.39
CA ALA A 127 -17.96 7.93 15.59
C ALA A 127 -16.68 7.25 16.12
N LEU A 128 -15.50 7.77 15.76
CA LEU A 128 -14.21 7.27 16.26
C LEU A 128 -13.89 7.73 17.69
N CYS A 129 -14.38 8.90 18.11
CA CYS A 129 -14.13 9.47 19.44
C CYS A 129 -15.02 8.88 20.56
N VAL A 130 -15.88 7.91 20.27
CA VAL A 130 -16.75 7.30 21.29
C VAL A 130 -15.93 6.27 22.09
N PRO A 131 -15.88 6.37 23.44
CA PRO A 131 -15.30 5.32 24.27
C PRO A 131 -15.97 3.98 23.95
N SER A 132 -15.19 2.92 23.76
CA SER A 132 -15.67 1.59 23.31
C SER A 132 -16.79 0.99 24.17
N ASN A 133 -17.05 1.54 25.36
CA ASN A 133 -18.05 1.09 26.31
C ASN A 133 -19.40 1.85 26.24
N ALA A 134 -19.57 2.81 25.33
CA ALA A 134 -20.72 3.73 25.31
C ALA A 134 -21.53 3.74 24.00
N VAL A 135 -21.32 2.79 23.09
CA VAL A 135 -22.12 2.73 21.85
C VAL A 135 -23.47 2.09 22.16
N SER A 136 -24.53 2.89 22.20
CA SER A 136 -25.88 2.36 22.38
C SER A 136 -26.27 1.47 21.19
N PRO A 137 -27.08 0.42 21.41
CA PRO A 137 -27.60 -0.43 20.33
C PRO A 137 -28.30 0.37 19.22
N GLN A 138 -28.94 1.48 19.60
CA GLN A 138 -29.61 2.38 18.69
C GLN A 138 -28.64 3.07 17.72
N ARG A 139 -27.49 3.54 18.22
CA ARG A 139 -26.44 4.12 17.37
C ARG A 139 -25.86 3.10 16.40
N VAL A 140 -25.67 1.85 16.83
CA VAL A 140 -25.20 0.77 15.93
C VAL A 140 -26.18 0.54 14.78
N ASN A 141 -27.49 0.55 15.07
CA ASN A 141 -28.52 0.39 14.05
C ASN A 141 -28.57 1.55 13.05
N GLU A 142 -28.38 2.79 13.52
CA GLU A 142 -28.27 3.98 12.66
C GLU A 142 -27.05 3.88 11.74
N LEU A 143 -25.89 3.49 12.27
CA LEU A 143 -24.67 3.30 11.49
C LEU A 143 -24.81 2.18 10.45
N ASN A 144 -25.40 1.04 10.83
CA ASN A 144 -25.70 -0.05 9.89
C ASN A 144 -26.62 0.41 8.75
N SER A 145 -27.66 1.18 9.08
CA SER A 145 -28.61 1.73 8.12
C SER A 145 -27.94 2.73 7.18
N PHE A 146 -27.10 3.61 7.72
CA PHE A 146 -26.28 4.54 6.95
C PHE A 146 -25.36 3.80 5.97
N LEU A 147 -24.60 2.81 6.43
CA LEU A 147 -23.67 2.04 5.59
C LEU A 147 -24.39 1.28 4.48
N SER A 148 -25.50 0.63 4.81
CA SER A 148 -26.36 -0.03 3.84
C SER A 148 -26.89 0.96 2.78
N GLY A 149 -27.32 2.14 3.23
CA GLY A 149 -27.77 3.23 2.35
C GLY A 149 -26.66 3.73 1.42
N GLN A 150 -25.45 3.93 1.93
CA GLN A 150 -24.28 4.33 1.13
C GLN A 150 -23.94 3.29 0.07
N LEU A 151 -23.83 2.03 0.46
CA LEU A 151 -23.53 0.93 -0.46
C LEU A 151 -24.58 0.82 -1.57
N ASN A 152 -25.86 0.93 -1.22
CA ASN A 152 -26.96 0.89 -2.18
C ASN A 152 -26.92 2.07 -3.15
N ARG A 153 -26.61 3.28 -2.68
CA ARG A 153 -26.41 4.43 -3.56
C ARG A 153 -25.24 4.21 -4.51
N HIS A 154 -24.13 3.68 -4.02
CA HIS A 154 -22.94 3.46 -4.84
C HIS A 154 -23.17 2.36 -5.90
N ARG A 155 -23.84 1.26 -5.53
CA ARG A 155 -24.26 0.21 -6.48
C ARG A 155 -25.18 0.71 -7.59
N LYS A 156 -26.09 1.64 -7.28
CA LYS A 156 -26.99 2.26 -8.28
C LYS A 156 -26.27 3.18 -9.27
N ARG A 157 -25.09 3.71 -8.91
CA ARG A 157 -24.29 4.58 -9.79
C ARG A 157 -23.40 3.82 -10.78
N VAL A 158 -23.40 2.49 -10.78
CA VAL A 158 -22.50 1.67 -11.62
C VAL A 158 -22.95 1.58 -13.11
N HIS A 159 -23.90 2.42 -13.55
CA HIS A 159 -24.17 2.66 -14.97
C HIS A 159 -24.04 4.14 -15.34
N SER A 160 -22.93 4.77 -14.98
CA SER A 160 -22.45 5.91 -15.78
C SER A 160 -21.93 5.35 -17.11
N PRO A 161 -22.43 5.79 -18.27
CA PRO A 161 -21.84 5.36 -19.54
C PRO A 161 -20.39 5.83 -19.56
N SER A 162 -19.48 4.92 -19.89
CA SER A 162 -18.12 5.26 -20.26
C SER A 162 -18.18 6.21 -21.46
N SER A 163 -18.15 7.52 -21.22
CA SER A 163 -17.85 8.50 -22.25
C SER A 163 -16.33 8.55 -22.43
N GLY A 164 -15.75 7.42 -22.86
CA GLY A 164 -14.45 7.42 -23.50
C GLY A 164 -14.56 8.11 -24.86
N PRO A 165 -13.54 8.85 -25.32
CA PRO A 165 -13.60 9.63 -26.55
C PRO A 165 -13.34 8.72 -27.76
N PHE A 166 -14.19 7.72 -28.01
CA PHE A 166 -14.19 7.01 -29.28
C PHE A 166 -15.12 7.73 -30.24
N LYS A 167 -14.55 8.66 -31.01
CA LYS A 167 -15.19 9.29 -32.16
C LYS A 167 -15.71 8.18 -33.09
N LYS A 168 -17.03 8.01 -33.17
CA LYS A 168 -17.67 7.19 -34.20
C LYS A 168 -17.35 7.82 -35.55
N LEU A 169 -16.42 7.21 -36.28
CA LEU A 169 -16.16 7.54 -37.68
C LEU A 169 -17.42 7.16 -38.49
N ARG A 170 -18.26 8.16 -38.79
CA ARG A 170 -19.33 7.99 -39.77
C ARG A 170 -18.68 7.74 -41.13
N ARG A 171 -18.83 6.53 -41.65
CA ARG A 171 -18.63 6.26 -43.09
C ARG A 171 -19.68 7.05 -43.85
N SER A 172 -19.25 7.97 -44.71
CA SER A 172 -20.09 8.55 -45.76
C SER A 172 -20.42 7.45 -46.77
N GLN A 173 -21.69 7.35 -47.15
CA GLN A 173 -22.05 6.90 -48.50
C GLN A 173 -21.83 8.05 -49.48
#